data_AF-A0A7S0EHY9-F1
#
_entry.id   AF-A0A7S0EHY9-F1
#
_cell.length_a   1.000
_cell.length_b   1.000
_cell.length_c   1.000
_cell.angle_alpha   90.00
_cell.angle_beta   90.00
_cell.angle_gamma   90.00
#
_symmetry.space_group_name_H-M   'P 1'
#
loop_
_entity.id
_entity.type
_entity.pdbx_description
1 polymer ?
#
loop_
_entity_poly.entity_id
_entity_poly.type
_entity_poly.pdbx_seq_one_letter_code
_entity_poly.pdbx_strand_id
1 'polypeptide(L)'
;ADFGLARVAKQRGGTDATLASVSAVCGTAAFLDPIYMNDGVATELTDGFAFGVTVLMTLTGLPTAGIKQRCRHMLKWPTQPQRWQPPGVPDDAAGSWDGGAASGLAEV
;
A
#
# COMPACT_ATOMS: atom_id res chain seq x y z
N ALA A 1 -12.49 7.43 8.72
CA ALA A 1 -11.64 7.85 7.59
C ALA A 1 -10.95 9.15 7.95
N ASP A 2 -9.70 9.35 7.52
CA ASP A 2 -8.94 10.58 7.70
C ASP A 2 -8.59 11.14 6.32
N PHE A 3 -9.20 12.28 5.97
CA PHE A 3 -9.02 12.95 4.68
C PHE A 3 -8.20 14.25 4.82
N GLY A 4 -7.48 14.45 5.93
CA GLY A 4 -6.75 15.70 6.21
C GLY A 4 -5.64 16.01 5.19
N LEU A 5 -5.15 15.00 4.47
CA LEU A 5 -4.16 15.14 3.38
C LEU A 5 -4.75 14.90 1.98
N ALA A 6 -6.05 14.63 1.87
CA ALA A 6 -6.70 14.37 0.59
C ALA A 6 -6.69 15.63 -0.29
N ARG A 7 -6.57 15.45 -1.61
CA ARG A 7 -6.48 16.56 -2.56
C ARG A 7 -7.32 16.32 -3.79
N VAL A 8 -7.96 17.40 -4.26
CA VAL A 8 -8.65 17.39 -5.55
C VAL A 8 -7.61 17.38 -6.65
N ALA A 9 -7.51 16.26 -7.36
CA ALA A 9 -6.61 16.12 -8.50
C ALA A 9 -7.21 16.80 -9.74
N LYS A 10 -6.34 17.35 -10.58
CA LYS A 10 -6.72 17.92 -11.88
C LYS A 10 -6.34 16.95 -12.98
N GLN A 11 -7.20 16.84 -13.99
CA GLN A 11 -6.90 16.12 -15.21
C GLN A 11 -5.73 16.79 -15.92
N ARG A 12 -4.67 16.02 -16.21
CA ARG A 12 -3.55 16.52 -17.01
C ARG A 12 -4.00 16.54 -18.47
N GLY A 13 -4.06 17.74 -19.06
CA GLY A 13 -4.61 17.94 -20.41
C GLY A 13 -4.11 16.92 -21.43
N GLY A 14 -5.04 16.17 -22.02
CA GLY A 14 -4.77 15.15 -23.05
C GLY A 14 -4.45 13.74 -22.54
N THR A 15 -4.54 13.49 -21.23
CA THR A 15 -4.36 12.15 -20.63
C THR A 15 -5.43 11.89 -19.58
N ASP A 16 -5.78 10.62 -19.34
CA ASP A 16 -6.71 10.22 -18.25
C ASP A 16 -6.08 10.35 -16.85
N ALA A 17 -4.81 10.76 -16.77
CA ALA A 17 -4.08 10.88 -15.51
C ALA A 17 -4.50 12.11 -14.70
N THR A 18 -4.91 11.85 -13.46
CA THR A 18 -5.18 12.84 -12.42
C THR A 18 -3.89 13.17 -11.65
N LEU A 19 -3.53 14.46 -11.59
CA LEU A 19 -2.34 14.93 -10.87
C LEU A 19 -2.69 15.99 -9.83
N ALA A 20 -2.01 15.96 -8.70
CA ALA A 20 -2.10 16.95 -7.63
C ALA A 20 -0.70 17.33 -7.11
N SER A 21 -0.16 18.46 -7.57
CA SER A 21 1.16 18.98 -7.16
C SER A 21 1.10 19.60 -5.75
N VAL A 22 1.97 19.20 -4.83
CA VAL A 22 2.03 19.72 -3.45
C VAL A 22 3.19 20.70 -3.27
N SER A 23 3.04 21.67 -2.35
CA SER A 23 4.15 22.55 -1.95
C SER A 23 5.16 21.87 -1.03
N ALA A 24 4.74 20.80 -0.36
CA ALA A 24 5.56 19.97 0.50
C ALA A 24 5.01 18.54 0.50
N VAL A 25 5.89 17.55 0.42
CA VAL A 25 5.53 16.13 0.54
C VAL A 25 5.02 15.85 1.95
N CYS A 26 3.84 15.24 2.05
CA CYS A 26 3.19 14.93 3.31
C CYS A 26 2.63 13.51 3.30
N GLY A 27 2.61 12.87 4.47
CA GLY A 27 2.12 11.51 4.66
C GLY A 27 2.99 10.69 5.61
N THR A 28 2.61 9.43 5.81
CA THR A 28 3.35 8.52 6.69
C THR A 28 4.51 7.90 5.93
N ALA A 29 5.75 8.18 6.35
CA ALA A 29 6.98 7.91 5.60
C ALA A 29 7.10 6.50 5.00
N ALA A 30 6.61 5.46 5.68
CA ALA A 30 6.73 4.09 5.20
C ALA A 30 5.73 3.71 4.08
N PHE A 31 4.72 4.54 3.84
CA PHE A 31 3.68 4.36 2.81
C PHE A 31 3.85 5.31 1.64
N LEU A 32 4.81 6.25 1.72
CA LEU A 32 5.03 7.25 0.69
C LEU A 32 5.67 6.61 -0.55
N ASP A 33 5.06 6.87 -1.70
CA ASP A 33 5.60 6.50 -3.02
C ASP A 33 6.93 7.25 -3.27
N PRO A 34 8.02 6.54 -3.61
CA PRO A 34 9.30 7.19 -3.92
C PRO A 34 9.24 8.17 -5.09
N ILE A 35 8.30 8.00 -6.03
CA ILE A 35 8.12 8.94 -7.14
C ILE A 35 7.50 10.24 -6.60
N TYR A 36 6.40 10.14 -5.84
CA TYR A 36 5.80 11.27 -5.13
C TYR A 36 6.79 12.00 -4.21
N MET A 37 7.66 11.27 -3.49
CA MET A 37 8.71 11.88 -2.67
C MET A 37 9.69 12.72 -3.51
N ASN A 38 9.94 12.33 -4.75
CA ASN A 38 10.92 12.94 -5.62
C ASN A 38 10.36 14.15 -6.40
N ASP A 39 9.12 14.05 -6.90
CA ASP A 39 8.52 15.08 -7.76
C ASP A 39 7.47 15.96 -7.07
N GLY A 40 6.98 15.57 -5.89
CA GLY A 40 5.92 16.27 -5.18
C GLY A 40 4.57 16.24 -5.92
N VAL A 41 4.35 15.26 -6.79
CA VAL A 41 3.10 15.11 -7.56
C VAL A 41 2.36 13.87 -7.08
N ALA A 42 1.25 14.09 -6.37
CA ALA A 42 0.37 13.00 -5.97
C ALA A 42 -0.54 12.59 -7.14
N THR A 43 -0.76 11.28 -7.27
CA THR A 43 -1.63 10.67 -8.28
C THR A 43 -2.38 9.49 -7.67
N GLU A 44 -3.33 8.90 -8.38
CA GLU A 44 -3.95 7.62 -7.99
C GLU A 44 -2.91 6.49 -7.78
N LEU A 45 -1.75 6.55 -8.46
CA LEU A 45 -0.67 5.58 -8.27
C LEU A 45 0.04 5.76 -6.92
N THR A 46 0.08 6.99 -6.39
CA THR A 46 0.62 7.28 -5.07
C THR A 46 -0.22 6.59 -3.99
N ASP A 47 -1.54 6.64 -4.13
CA ASP A 47 -2.47 5.92 -3.25
C ASP A 47 -2.35 4.40 -3.45
N GLY A 48 -2.20 3.95 -4.71
CA GLY A 48 -1.96 2.55 -5.04
C GLY A 48 -0.68 1.97 -4.41
N PHE A 49 0.40 2.77 -4.32
CA PHE A 49 1.62 2.36 -3.63
C PHE A 49 1.39 2.19 -2.12
N ALA A 50 0.74 3.17 -1.47
CA ALA A 50 0.41 3.09 -0.06
C ALA A 50 -0.51 1.90 0.25
N PHE A 51 -1.49 1.63 -0.63
CA PHE A 51 -2.34 0.45 -0.56
C PHE A 51 -1.52 -0.84 -0.65
N GLY A 52 -0.59 -0.95 -1.60
CA GLY A 52 0.29 -2.12 -1.74
C GLY A 52 1.12 -2.40 -0.47
N VAL A 53 1.68 -1.35 0.17
CA VAL A 53 2.38 -1.50 1.45
C VAL A 53 1.42 -1.99 2.55
N THR A 54 0.20 -1.47 2.58
CA THR A 54 -0.83 -1.87 3.54
C THR A 54 -1.21 -3.34 3.38
N VAL A 55 -1.43 -3.80 2.15
CA VAL A 55 -1.72 -5.22 1.86
C VAL A 55 -0.57 -6.12 2.34
N LEU A 56 0.68 -5.76 2.08
CA LEU A 56 1.83 -6.53 2.57
C LEU A 56 1.85 -6.59 4.10
N MET A 57 1.58 -5.46 4.77
CA MET A 57 1.53 -5.38 6.23
C MET A 57 0.41 -6.27 6.79
N THR A 58 -0.78 -6.18 6.22
CA THR A 58 -1.95 -6.98 6.63
C THR A 58 -1.70 -8.47 6.44
N LEU A 59 -1.20 -8.87 5.27
CA LEU A 59 -0.95 -10.27 4.99
C LEU A 59 0.13 -10.82 5.91
N THR A 60 1.27 -10.15 6.03
CA THR A 60 2.43 -10.72 6.74
C THR A 60 2.42 -10.49 8.25
N GLY A 61 1.63 -9.53 8.74
CA GLY A 61 1.69 -9.03 10.12
C GLY A 61 2.99 -8.27 10.46
N LEU A 62 3.82 -7.94 9.46
CA LEU A 62 5.10 -7.26 9.66
C LEU A 62 4.94 -5.74 9.77
N PRO A 63 5.81 -5.05 10.53
CA PRO A 63 5.88 -3.60 10.48
C PRO A 63 6.32 -3.12 9.09
N THR A 64 5.84 -1.95 8.68
CA THR A 64 6.19 -1.33 7.39
C THR A 64 7.69 -1.06 7.22
N ALA A 65 8.42 -0.91 8.33
CA ALA A 65 9.86 -0.73 8.33
C ALA A 65 10.60 -1.92 7.70
N GLY A 66 11.12 -1.69 6.48
CA GLY A 66 11.83 -2.72 5.71
C GLY A 66 10.92 -3.82 5.17
N ILE A 67 9.60 -3.61 5.11
CA ILE A 67 8.63 -4.66 4.71
C ILE A 67 8.96 -5.25 3.34
N LYS A 68 9.35 -4.43 2.36
CA LYS A 68 9.79 -4.90 1.03
C LYS A 68 10.93 -5.92 1.12
N GLN A 69 11.95 -5.66 1.93
CA GLN A 69 13.10 -6.56 2.12
C GLN A 69 12.67 -7.86 2.79
N ARG A 70 11.82 -7.77 3.83
CA ARG A 70 11.32 -8.92 4.58
C ARG A 70 10.42 -9.80 3.71
N CYS A 71 9.48 -9.23 2.96
CA CYS A 71 8.65 -9.96 1.99
C CYS A 71 9.50 -10.63 0.91
N ARG A 72 10.53 -9.94 0.37
CA ARG A 72 11.48 -10.57 -0.59
C ARG A 72 12.22 -11.76 0.03
N HIS A 73 12.59 -11.68 1.31
CA HIS A 73 13.22 -12.80 2.01
C HIS A 73 12.25 -13.98 2.18
N MET A 74 10.98 -13.73 2.51
CA MET A 74 9.94 -14.76 2.60
C MET A 74 9.70 -15.43 1.25
N LEU A 75 9.56 -14.64 0.18
CA LEU A 75 9.37 -15.15 -1.19
C LEU A 75 10.56 -15.99 -1.68
N LYS A 76 11.77 -15.73 -1.18
CA LYS A 76 12.96 -16.56 -1.45
C LYS A 76 12.89 -17.93 -0.75
N TRP A 77 12.16 -18.02 0.36
CA TRP A 77 12.05 -19.21 1.19
C TRP A 77 10.59 -19.50 1.60
N PRO A 78 9.68 -19.75 0.63
CA PRO A 78 8.24 -19.78 0.87
C PRO A 78 7.79 -20.98 1.72
N THR A 79 8.57 -22.06 1.74
CA THR A 79 8.26 -23.29 2.47
C THR A 79 9.04 -23.42 3.78
N GLN A 80 9.70 -22.34 4.23
CA GLN A 80 10.58 -22.35 5.40
C GLN A 80 10.22 -21.22 6.39
N PRO A 81 9.07 -21.32 7.10
CA PRO A 81 8.60 -20.28 8.03
C PRO A 81 9.58 -19.95 9.14
N GLN A 82 10.43 -20.90 9.53
CA GLN A 82 11.52 -20.70 10.49
C GLN A 82 12.53 -19.62 10.07
N ARG A 83 12.59 -19.27 8.78
CA ARG A 83 13.43 -18.19 8.25
C ARG A 83 12.74 -16.83 8.27
N TRP A 84 11.46 -16.77 8.60
CA TRP A 84 10.66 -15.54 8.57
C TRP A 84 10.76 -14.83 9.93
N GLN A 85 10.72 -13.49 9.93
CA GLN A 85 10.68 -12.73 11.17
C GLN A 85 9.24 -12.66 11.68
N PRO A 86 8.94 -12.94 12.97
CA PRO A 86 7.59 -12.87 13.50
C PRO A 86 7.13 -11.41 13.77
N PRO A 87 5.83 -11.08 13.56
CA PRO A 87 4.86 -11.87 12.81
C PRO A 87 5.27 -11.81 11.34
N GLY A 88 5.42 -12.96 10.69
CA GLY A 88 5.77 -13.07 9.28
C GLY A 88 4.97 -14.18 8.64
N VAL A 89 3.83 -14.51 9.23
CA VAL A 89 2.93 -15.57 8.77
C VAL A 89 1.89 -14.87 7.91
N PRO A 90 1.90 -15.08 6.58
CA PRO A 90 0.80 -14.68 5.73
C PRO A 90 -0.53 -15.17 6.32
N ASP A 91 -1.57 -14.36 6.32
CA ASP A 91 -2.91 -14.81 6.66
C ASP A 91 -3.29 -16.02 5.79
N ASP A 92 -3.37 -17.20 6.41
CA ASP A 92 -3.69 -18.47 5.73
C ASP A 92 -5.12 -18.47 5.15
N ALA A 93 -6.00 -17.58 5.64
CA ALA A 93 -7.35 -17.39 5.13
C ALA A 93 -7.42 -16.30 4.04
N ALA A 94 -6.31 -15.62 3.72
CA ALA A 94 -6.29 -14.60 2.68
C ALA A 94 -6.72 -15.20 1.32
N GLY A 95 -7.75 -14.61 0.72
CA GLY A 95 -8.34 -15.11 -0.54
C GLY A 95 -9.42 -16.17 -0.37
N SER A 96 -9.62 -16.72 0.84
CA SER A 96 -10.78 -17.54 1.20
C SER A 96 -11.87 -16.68 1.86
N TRP A 97 -12.11 -15.49 1.32
CA TRP A 97 -13.13 -14.59 1.84
C TRP A 97 -14.50 -15.12 1.47
N ASP A 98 -15.41 -15.18 2.43
CA ASP A 98 -16.80 -15.48 2.12
C ASP A 98 -17.38 -14.36 1.22
N GLY A 99 -18.44 -14.68 0.48
CA GLY A 99 -19.04 -13.71 -0.44
C GLY A 99 -19.51 -12.43 0.25
N GLY A 100 -19.77 -12.46 1.56
CA GLY A 100 -20.22 -11.31 2.35
C GLY A 100 -19.11 -10.30 2.65
N ALA A 101 -17.90 -10.77 2.94
CA ALA A 101 -16.75 -9.89 3.23
C ALA A 101 -16.37 -9.01 2.04
N ALA A 102 -16.47 -9.53 0.81
CA ALA A 102 -16.20 -8.75 -0.40
C ALA A 102 -17.28 -7.68 -0.67
N SER A 103 -18.56 -8.00 -0.43
CA SER A 103 -19.67 -7.07 -0.62
C SER A 103 -19.61 -5.87 0.32
N GLY A 104 -19.23 -6.08 1.59
CA GLY A 104 -19.15 -5.01 2.58
C GLY A 104 -18.08 -3.94 2.29
N LEU A 105 -17.04 -4.27 1.51
CA LEU A 105 -16.01 -3.31 1.10
C LEU A 105 -16.41 -2.48 -0.13
N ALA A 106 -17.33 -2.97 -0.95
CA ALA A 106 -17.79 -2.26 -2.16
C ALA A 106 -18.93 -1.26 -1.86
N GLU A 107 -19.57 -1.36 -0.70
CA GLU A 107 -20.70 -0.50 -0.29
C GLU A 107 -20.27 0.72 0.57
N VAL A 108 -18.97 0.93 0.78
CA VAL A 108 -18.40 2.08 1.52
C VAL A 108 -17.75 3.06 0.55
#